data_AF-A0A380T8Q1-F1
#
_entry.id   AF-A0A380T8Q1-F1
#
_cell.length_a   1.000
_cell.length_b   1.000
_cell.length_c   1.000
_cell.angle_alpha   90.00
_cell.angle_beta   90.00
_cell.angle_gamma   90.00
#
_symmetry.space_group_name_H-M   'P 1'
#
loop_
_entity.id
_entity.type
_entity.pdbx_description
1 polymer ?
#
loop_
_entity_poly.entity_id
_entity_poly.type
_entity_poly.pdbx_seq_one_letter_code
_entity_poly.pdbx_strand_id
1 'polypeptide(L)'
;MLLLDIFLLRLAPYRHACESPRAGLYIGAFLVVTGTLYGLLVAALQRSAAGMIQGIGVADIPAWALFGGNVLSGIVVTIMVHVGITFLAWLMARAIGGPGILAAIYRCTAYLLPLTWPALPQVAKKTALAGQQPVPLPYDVLYLPLAVVALSLFLIGLTNAYVVTQGKGVARAAFGAGLFALFTLSILLIA
;
A
#
# COMPACT_ATOMS: atom_id res chain seq x y z
N MET A 1 -11.28 -5.63 17.34
CA MET A 1 -9.87 -5.20 17.23
C MET A 1 -9.70 -4.71 15.81
N LEU A 2 -9.69 -3.39 15.56
CA LEU A 2 -9.86 -2.83 14.21
C LEU A 2 -8.91 -3.44 13.16
N LEU A 3 -7.64 -3.60 13.52
CA LEU A 3 -6.62 -4.17 12.63
C LEU A 3 -6.92 -5.64 12.28
N LEU A 4 -7.27 -6.46 13.27
CA LEU A 4 -7.68 -7.85 13.05
C LEU A 4 -8.91 -7.91 12.14
N ASP A 5 -9.91 -7.05 12.38
CA ASP A 5 -11.13 -7.00 11.57
C ASP A 5 -10.84 -6.58 10.11
N ILE A 6 -9.81 -5.75 9.88
CA ILE A 6 -9.30 -5.41 8.54
C ILE A 6 -8.70 -6.64 7.87
N PHE A 7 -7.79 -7.35 8.53
CA PHE A 7 -7.16 -8.57 7.97
C PHE A 7 -8.16 -9.71 7.75
N LEU A 8 -9.22 -9.78 8.55
CA LEU A 8 -10.35 -10.69 8.36
C LEU A 8 -11.35 -10.19 7.31
N LEU A 9 -11.07 -9.07 6.63
CA LEU A 9 -11.85 -8.49 5.54
C LEU A 9 -13.31 -8.23 5.93
N ARG A 10 -13.58 -7.92 7.20
CA ARG A 10 -14.93 -7.64 7.68
C ARG A 10 -15.41 -6.28 7.14
N LEU A 11 -16.72 -6.09 7.06
CA LEU A 11 -17.30 -4.83 6.59
C LEU A 11 -17.21 -3.69 7.62
N ALA A 12 -17.15 -4.03 8.92
CA ALA A 12 -17.21 -3.06 10.01
C ALA A 12 -16.10 -1.98 9.97
N PRO A 13 -14.83 -2.30 9.69
CA PRO A 13 -13.78 -1.29 9.53
C PRO A 13 -14.07 -0.25 8.44
N TYR A 14 -14.66 -0.65 7.30
CA TYR A 14 -14.98 0.27 6.21
C TYR A 14 -16.17 1.18 6.54
N ARG A 15 -17.15 0.66 7.29
CA ARG A 15 -18.24 1.49 7.84
C ARG A 15 -17.69 2.48 8.86
N HIS A 16 -16.83 2.01 9.78
CA HIS A 16 -16.14 2.88 10.73
C HIS A 16 -15.37 4.00 10.01
N ALA A 17 -14.65 3.69 8.92
CA ALA A 17 -13.94 4.71 8.14
C ALA A 17 -14.87 5.81 7.59
N CYS A 18 -16.12 5.46 7.23
CA CYS A 18 -17.09 6.42 6.71
C CYS A 18 -17.78 7.22 7.82
N GLU A 19 -18.18 6.57 8.90
CA GLU A 19 -19.14 7.09 9.89
C GLU A 19 -18.46 7.66 11.14
N SER A 20 -17.27 7.19 11.49
CA SER A 20 -16.62 7.54 12.77
C SER A 20 -15.89 8.89 12.69
N PRO A 21 -16.10 9.79 13.67
CA PRO A 21 -15.32 11.03 13.76
C PRO A 21 -13.84 10.76 14.06
N ARG A 22 -13.50 9.60 14.63
CA ARG A 22 -12.12 9.19 14.93
C ARG A 22 -11.39 8.61 13.72
N ALA A 23 -12.05 8.38 12.59
CA ALA A 23 -11.44 7.79 11.40
C ALA A 23 -10.20 8.56 10.92
N GLY A 24 -10.19 9.90 11.06
CA GLY A 24 -9.05 10.74 10.71
C GLY A 24 -7.74 10.34 11.41
N LEU A 25 -7.81 9.98 12.70
CA LEU A 25 -6.64 9.53 13.47
C LEU A 25 -6.07 8.22 12.92
N TYR A 26 -6.94 7.26 12.59
CA TYR A 26 -6.53 5.98 12.01
C TYR A 26 -5.95 6.12 10.61
N ILE A 27 -6.50 7.02 9.79
CA ILE A 27 -5.96 7.31 8.45
C ILE A 27 -4.53 7.82 8.55
N GLY A 28 -4.32 8.85 9.39
CA GLY A 28 -2.98 9.38 9.64
C GLY A 28 -2.03 8.31 10.16
N ALA A 29 -2.46 7.51 11.14
CA ALA A 29 -1.66 6.44 11.70
C ALA A 29 -1.31 5.37 10.65
N PHE A 30 -2.26 4.91 9.84
CA PHE A 30 -1.99 3.90 8.80
C PHE A 30 -1.04 4.41 7.72
N LEU A 31 -1.16 5.68 7.30
CA LEU A 31 -0.23 6.29 6.37
C LEU A 31 1.19 6.35 6.94
N VAL A 32 1.34 6.90 8.15
CA VAL A 32 2.64 7.06 8.81
C VAL A 32 3.29 5.71 9.10
N VAL A 33 2.54 4.76 9.66
CA VAL A 33 3.06 3.43 10.00
C VAL A 33 3.48 2.67 8.74
N THR A 34 2.65 2.66 7.69
CA THR A 34 2.98 1.96 6.44
C THR A 34 4.24 2.55 5.80
N GLY A 35 4.35 3.89 5.75
CA GLY A 35 5.52 4.55 5.20
C GLY A 35 6.78 4.36 6.04
N THR A 36 6.64 4.36 7.36
CA THR A 36 7.75 4.05 8.27
C THR A 36 8.24 2.62 8.07
N LEU A 37 7.33 1.63 8.05
CA LEU A 37 7.69 0.23 7.82
C LEU A 37 8.38 0.05 6.46
N TYR A 38 7.85 0.65 5.40
CA TYR A 38 8.46 0.64 4.08
C TYR A 38 9.87 1.25 4.10
N GLY A 39 10.04 2.45 4.66
CA GLY A 39 11.32 3.14 4.74
C GLY A 39 12.37 2.38 5.55
N LEU A 40 11.98 1.81 6.70
CA LEU A 40 12.86 0.96 7.51
C LEU A 40 13.32 -0.28 6.74
N LEU A 41 12.41 -0.92 5.99
CA LEU A 41 12.76 -2.07 5.15
C LEU A 41 13.73 -1.68 4.03
N VAL A 42 13.50 -0.55 3.35
CA VAL A 42 14.43 -0.06 2.31
C VAL A 42 15.81 0.18 2.90
N ALA A 43 15.91 0.89 4.03
CA ALA A 43 17.18 1.17 4.70
C ALA A 43 17.90 -0.11 5.13
N ALA A 44 17.17 -1.06 5.73
CA ALA A 44 17.74 -2.35 6.14
C ALA A 44 18.29 -3.14 4.95
N LEU A 45 17.54 -3.17 3.84
CA LEU A 45 17.94 -3.88 2.63
C LEU A 45 19.14 -3.21 1.94
N GLN A 46 19.14 -1.87 1.85
CA GLN A 46 20.30 -1.10 1.35
C GLN A 46 21.55 -1.39 2.19
N ARG A 47 21.42 -1.44 3.52
CA ARG A 47 22.52 -1.76 4.43
C ARG A 47 23.02 -3.19 4.25
N SER A 48 22.11 -4.16 4.08
CA SER A 48 22.48 -5.57 3.89
C SER A 48 23.12 -5.86 2.53
N ALA A 49 22.76 -5.08 1.50
CA ALA A 49 23.28 -5.29 0.15
C ALA A 49 24.73 -4.79 -0.04
N ALA A 50 25.27 -4.04 0.94
CA ALA A 50 26.62 -3.46 0.91
C ALA A 50 26.96 -2.67 -0.38
N GLY A 51 25.94 -2.13 -1.04
CA GLY A 51 26.07 -1.43 -2.32
C GLY A 51 26.43 0.05 -2.20
N MET A 52 26.15 0.79 -3.28
CA MET A 52 26.39 2.23 -3.39
C MET A 52 25.06 2.96 -3.56
N ILE A 53 24.88 4.10 -2.88
CA ILE A 53 23.78 5.05 -3.10
C ILE A 53 24.38 6.31 -3.72
N GLN A 54 24.05 6.59 -4.98
CA GLN A 54 24.58 7.74 -5.74
C GLN A 54 26.12 7.89 -5.66
N GLY A 55 26.84 6.78 -5.73
CA GLY A 55 28.30 6.78 -5.67
C GLY A 55 28.89 6.84 -4.25
N ILE A 56 28.08 6.82 -3.20
CA ILE A 56 28.51 6.72 -1.79
C ILE A 56 28.27 5.31 -1.27
N GLY A 57 29.26 4.69 -0.65
CA GLY A 57 29.12 3.38 -0.02
C GLY A 57 28.09 3.43 1.10
N VAL A 58 27.12 2.51 1.11
CA VAL A 58 26.11 2.49 2.19
C VAL A 58 26.74 2.27 3.57
N ALA A 59 27.93 1.65 3.61
CA ALA A 59 28.75 1.48 4.80
C ALA A 59 29.11 2.83 5.46
N ASP A 60 29.41 3.84 4.64
CA ASP A 60 29.93 5.15 5.05
C ASP A 60 28.81 6.12 5.48
N ILE A 61 27.55 5.81 5.15
CA ILE A 61 26.40 6.63 5.52
C ILE A 61 26.07 6.38 7.00
N PRO A 62 26.00 7.42 7.85
CA PRO A 62 25.58 7.28 9.23
C PRO A 62 24.19 6.65 9.34
N ALA A 63 24.01 5.72 10.30
CA ALA A 63 22.76 4.98 10.45
C ALA A 63 21.54 5.90 10.63
N TRP A 64 21.66 6.98 11.41
CA TRP A 64 20.57 7.94 11.60
C TRP A 64 20.15 8.60 10.28
N ALA A 65 21.09 8.87 9.37
CA ALA A 65 20.81 9.50 8.08
C ALA A 65 20.18 8.49 7.11
N LEU A 66 20.72 7.25 7.06
CA LEU A 66 20.19 6.19 6.22
C LEU A 66 18.75 5.82 6.60
N PHE A 67 18.51 5.55 7.89
CA PHE A 67 17.18 5.15 8.37
C PHE A 67 16.23 6.34 8.42
N GLY A 68 16.66 7.48 8.96
CA GLY A 68 15.83 8.69 9.05
C GLY A 68 15.39 9.20 7.68
N GLY A 69 16.31 9.28 6.71
CA GLY A 69 16.01 9.72 5.34
C GLY A 69 15.03 8.79 4.63
N ASN A 70 15.21 7.47 4.75
CA ASN A 70 14.28 6.50 4.16
C ASN A 70 12.92 6.48 4.86
N VAL A 71 12.84 6.67 6.18
CA VAL A 71 11.55 6.78 6.90
C VAL A 71 10.77 8.00 6.43
N LEU A 72 11.40 9.17 6.36
CA LEU A 72 10.75 10.40 5.87
C LEU A 72 10.29 10.22 4.42
N SER A 73 11.16 9.69 3.56
CA SER A 73 10.83 9.42 2.17
C SER A 73 9.70 8.40 2.05
N GLY A 74 9.70 7.34 2.88
CA GLY A 74 8.69 6.30 2.88
C GLY A 74 7.30 6.82 3.28
N ILE A 75 7.23 7.74 4.25
CA ILE A 75 5.99 8.43 4.62
C ILE A 75 5.46 9.26 3.45
N VAL A 76 6.32 10.05 2.80
CA VAL A 76 5.93 10.86 1.63
C VAL A 76 5.45 9.98 0.49
N VAL A 77 6.20 8.92 0.14
CA VAL A 77 5.82 7.95 -0.89
C VAL A 77 4.46 7.32 -0.58
N THR A 78 4.24 6.92 0.68
CA THR A 78 2.96 6.31 1.08
C THR A 78 1.80 7.28 0.92
N ILE A 79 1.96 8.56 1.27
CA ILE A 79 0.94 9.59 1.06
C ILE A 79 0.64 9.76 -0.44
N MET A 80 1.68 9.90 -1.27
CA MET A 80 1.52 10.06 -2.71
C MET A 80 0.84 8.85 -3.37
N VAL A 81 1.27 7.64 -3.02
CA VAL A 81 0.68 6.38 -3.51
C VAL A 81 -0.77 6.27 -3.06
N HIS A 82 -1.07 6.60 -1.80
CA HIS A 82 -2.44 6.57 -1.29
C HIS A 82 -3.37 7.55 -2.03
N VAL A 83 -2.88 8.76 -2.35
CA VAL A 83 -3.62 9.73 -3.17
C VAL A 83 -3.88 9.15 -4.56
N GLY A 84 -2.86 8.58 -5.22
CA GLY A 84 -3.02 7.92 -6.52
C GLY A 84 -4.03 6.78 -6.50
N ILE A 85 -3.89 5.85 -5.55
CA ILE A 85 -4.83 4.74 -5.34
C ILE A 85 -6.24 5.24 -5.10
N THR A 86 -6.41 6.31 -4.31
CA THR A 86 -7.72 6.89 -4.02
C THR A 86 -8.37 7.44 -5.29
N PHE A 87 -7.63 8.16 -6.13
CA PHE A 87 -8.16 8.65 -7.41
C PHE A 87 -8.56 7.52 -8.34
N LEU A 88 -7.72 6.50 -8.48
CA LEU A 88 -8.05 5.33 -9.29
C LEU A 88 -9.28 4.61 -8.76
N ALA A 89 -9.34 4.37 -7.44
CA ALA A 89 -10.49 3.74 -6.81
C ALA A 89 -11.78 4.58 -6.99
N TRP A 90 -11.66 5.90 -6.92
CA TRP A 90 -12.77 6.80 -7.17
C TRP A 90 -13.25 6.77 -8.62
N LEU A 91 -12.34 6.76 -9.60
CA LEU A 91 -12.69 6.61 -11.01
C LEU A 91 -13.41 5.29 -11.27
N MET A 92 -12.93 4.18 -10.70
CA MET A 92 -13.59 2.88 -10.84
C MET A 92 -14.96 2.87 -10.15
N ALA A 93 -15.10 3.48 -8.98
CA ALA A 93 -16.39 3.65 -8.30
C ALA A 93 -17.40 4.42 -9.17
N ARG A 94 -16.95 5.47 -9.88
CA ARG A 94 -17.77 6.21 -10.85
C ARG A 94 -18.12 5.34 -12.06
N ALA A 95 -17.17 4.59 -12.60
CA ALA A 95 -17.36 3.72 -13.76
C ALA A 95 -18.41 2.62 -13.50
N ILE A 96 -18.48 2.09 -12.28
CA ILE A 96 -19.50 1.09 -11.90
C ILE A 96 -20.87 1.71 -11.52
N GLY A 97 -21.06 3.02 -11.72
CA GLY A 97 -22.29 3.75 -11.44
C GLY A 97 -22.54 3.97 -9.94
N GLY A 98 -21.48 4.01 -9.13
CA GLY A 98 -21.53 4.38 -7.72
C GLY A 98 -21.72 5.88 -7.51
N PRO A 99 -22.18 6.30 -6.32
CA PRO A 99 -22.31 7.71 -5.97
C PRO A 99 -20.97 8.47 -6.08
N GLY A 100 -19.82 7.79 -5.92
CA GLY A 100 -18.51 8.41 -6.11
C GLY A 100 -18.16 9.42 -5.03
N ILE A 101 -18.54 9.14 -3.79
CA ILE A 101 -18.25 9.99 -2.63
C ILE A 101 -16.74 9.90 -2.34
N LEU A 102 -15.96 10.82 -2.91
CA LEU A 102 -14.49 10.80 -2.86
C LEU A 102 -13.96 10.74 -1.42
N ALA A 103 -14.57 11.49 -0.49
CA ALA A 103 -14.18 11.46 0.92
C ALA A 103 -14.33 10.07 1.54
N ALA A 104 -15.41 9.34 1.25
CA ALA A 104 -15.62 7.99 1.77
C ALA A 104 -14.61 7.01 1.18
N ILE A 105 -14.30 7.15 -0.12
CA ILE A 105 -13.29 6.33 -0.80
C ILE A 105 -11.91 6.59 -0.21
N TYR A 106 -11.50 7.85 -0.04
CA TYR A 106 -10.24 8.25 0.58
C TYR A 106 -10.05 7.60 1.96
N ARG A 107 -11.07 7.67 2.82
CA ARG A 107 -10.99 7.08 4.16
C ARG A 107 -10.90 5.55 4.09
N CYS A 108 -11.69 4.91 3.23
CA CYS A 108 -11.68 3.46 3.08
C CYS A 108 -10.37 2.93 2.47
N THR A 109 -9.80 3.60 1.47
CA THR A 109 -8.53 3.18 0.86
C THR A 109 -7.36 3.31 1.84
N ALA A 110 -7.42 4.21 2.81
CA ALA A 110 -6.42 4.29 3.88
C ALA A 110 -6.51 3.07 4.81
N TYR A 111 -7.72 2.58 5.07
CA TYR A 111 -7.96 1.37 5.86
C TYR A 111 -7.53 0.09 5.14
N LEU A 112 -7.25 0.16 3.83
CA LEU A 112 -6.68 -0.95 3.06
C LEU A 112 -5.15 -1.02 3.15
N LEU A 113 -4.47 0.05 3.59
CA LEU A 113 -2.99 0.07 3.67
C LEU A 113 -2.41 -1.08 4.51
N PRO A 114 -3.00 -1.48 5.65
CA PRO A 114 -2.49 -2.64 6.38
C PRO A 114 -2.49 -3.94 5.57
N LEU A 115 -3.42 -4.11 4.64
CA LEU A 115 -3.49 -5.29 3.77
C LEU A 115 -2.33 -5.35 2.77
N THR A 116 -1.64 -4.22 2.53
CA THR A 116 -0.47 -4.18 1.65
C THR A 116 0.85 -4.45 2.40
N TRP A 117 0.83 -4.53 3.74
CA TRP A 117 2.04 -4.76 4.53
C TRP A 117 2.82 -6.02 4.15
N PRO A 118 2.18 -7.17 3.85
CA PRO A 118 2.93 -8.35 3.41
C PRO A 118 3.70 -8.15 2.09
N ALA A 119 3.29 -7.20 1.23
CA ALA A 119 4.02 -6.88 0.00
C ALA A 119 5.27 -6.01 0.23
N LEU A 120 5.39 -5.34 1.39
CA LEU A 120 6.44 -4.34 1.62
C LEU A 120 7.87 -4.88 1.42
N PRO A 121 8.23 -6.12 1.84
CA PRO A 121 9.56 -6.66 1.57
C PRO A 121 9.90 -6.71 0.08
N GLN A 122 8.95 -7.13 -0.77
CA GLN A 122 9.16 -7.19 -2.21
C GLN A 122 9.30 -5.81 -2.84
N VAL A 123 8.48 -4.85 -2.40
CA VAL A 123 8.55 -3.46 -2.88
C VAL A 123 9.85 -2.80 -2.44
N ALA A 124 10.21 -2.96 -1.17
CA ALA A 124 11.45 -2.42 -0.60
C ALA A 124 12.69 -3.02 -1.26
N LYS A 125 12.71 -4.34 -1.55
CA LYS A 125 13.79 -5.00 -2.28
C LYS A 125 14.01 -4.36 -3.65
N LYS A 126 12.94 -4.19 -4.43
CA LYS A 126 13.02 -3.57 -5.77
C LYS A 126 13.59 -2.15 -5.70
N THR A 127 13.18 -1.36 -4.70
CA THR A 127 13.71 0.00 -4.50
C THR A 127 15.18 -0.01 -4.05
N ALA A 128 15.51 -0.83 -3.05
CA ALA A 128 16.84 -0.87 -2.44
C ALA A 128 17.93 -1.33 -3.40
N LEU A 129 17.60 -2.27 -4.30
CA LEU A 129 18.53 -2.86 -5.26
C LEU A 129 18.42 -2.25 -6.67
N ALA A 130 17.65 -1.17 -6.84
CA ALA A 130 17.48 -0.55 -8.14
C ALA A 130 18.84 -0.11 -8.71
N GLY A 131 19.22 -0.66 -9.87
CA GLY A 131 20.51 -0.37 -10.53
C GLY A 131 21.73 -1.06 -9.89
N GLN A 132 21.54 -1.98 -8.94
CA GLN A 132 22.61 -2.77 -8.33
C GLN A 132 22.59 -4.23 -8.81
N GLN A 133 23.70 -4.94 -8.65
CA GLN A 133 23.71 -6.38 -8.91
C GLN A 133 22.82 -7.13 -7.91
N PRO A 134 22.17 -8.24 -8.32
CA PRO A 134 21.36 -9.04 -7.43
C PRO A 134 22.19 -9.56 -6.27
N VAL A 135 21.83 -9.18 -5.03
CA VAL A 135 22.42 -9.74 -3.80
C VAL A 135 21.40 -10.71 -3.19
N PRO A 136 21.81 -11.93 -2.78
CA PRO A 136 20.92 -12.84 -2.07
C PRO A 136 20.52 -12.25 -0.72
N LEU A 137 19.21 -12.11 -0.50
CA LEU A 137 18.63 -11.57 0.73
C LEU A 137 17.99 -12.67 1.58
N PRO A 138 17.94 -12.52 2.92
CA PRO A 138 17.23 -13.47 3.78
C PRO A 138 15.75 -13.60 3.39
N TYR A 139 15.29 -14.84 3.26
CA TYR A 139 13.89 -15.18 2.96
C TYR A 139 13.35 -14.64 1.63
N ASP A 140 14.21 -14.30 0.68
CA ASP A 140 13.84 -13.68 -0.60
C ASP A 140 12.74 -14.46 -1.37
N VAL A 141 12.79 -15.80 -1.28
CA VAL A 141 11.79 -16.70 -1.88
C VAL A 141 10.36 -16.46 -1.37
N LEU A 142 10.19 -15.88 -0.18
CA LEU A 142 8.87 -15.60 0.42
C LEU A 142 8.31 -14.23 -0.03
N TYR A 143 9.13 -13.33 -0.57
CA TYR A 143 8.70 -11.95 -0.82
C TYR A 143 7.64 -11.88 -1.92
N LEU A 144 7.81 -12.64 -3.00
CA LEU A 144 6.83 -12.71 -4.07
C LEU A 144 5.50 -13.35 -3.62
N PRO A 145 5.47 -14.53 -2.96
CA PRO A 145 4.25 -15.07 -2.38
C PRO A 145 3.51 -14.10 -1.47
N LEU A 146 4.22 -13.40 -0.57
CA LEU A 146 3.60 -12.42 0.32
C LEU A 146 3.01 -11.22 -0.45
N ALA A 147 3.67 -10.78 -1.52
CA ALA A 147 3.14 -9.73 -2.39
C ALA A 147 1.84 -10.16 -3.10
N VAL A 148 1.76 -11.42 -3.55
CA VAL A 148 0.53 -11.99 -4.14
C VAL A 148 -0.60 -12.04 -3.11
N VAL A 149 -0.32 -12.52 -1.89
CA VAL A 149 -1.30 -12.54 -0.79
C VAL A 149 -1.81 -11.15 -0.47
N ALA A 150 -0.91 -10.17 -0.32
CA ALA A 150 -1.27 -8.78 -0.07
C ALA A 150 -2.14 -8.19 -1.18
N LEU A 151 -1.82 -8.46 -2.46
CA LEU A 151 -2.63 -8.02 -3.58
C LEU A 151 -4.05 -8.62 -3.52
N SER A 152 -4.18 -9.92 -3.24
CA SER A 152 -5.48 -10.57 -3.09
C SER A 152 -6.29 -9.95 -1.95
N LEU A 153 -5.66 -9.75 -0.77
CA LEU A 153 -6.29 -9.11 0.38
C LEU A 153 -6.76 -7.69 0.03
N PHE A 154 -5.90 -6.91 -0.63
CA PHE A 154 -6.23 -5.54 -1.05
C PHE A 154 -7.42 -5.50 -2.01
N LEU A 155 -7.49 -6.37 -3.02
CA LEU A 155 -8.58 -6.40 -3.99
C LEU A 155 -9.91 -6.83 -3.37
N ILE A 156 -9.89 -7.81 -2.46
CA ILE A 156 -11.09 -8.21 -1.70
C ILE A 156 -11.51 -7.07 -0.77
N GLY A 157 -10.56 -6.44 -0.08
CA GLY A 157 -10.83 -5.28 0.77
C GLY A 157 -11.41 -4.10 -0.02
N LEU A 158 -10.90 -3.83 -1.22
CA LEU A 158 -11.43 -2.80 -2.12
C LEU A 158 -12.85 -3.12 -2.59
N THR A 159 -13.14 -4.39 -2.87
CA THR A 159 -14.50 -4.85 -3.16
C THR A 159 -15.44 -4.54 -2.00
N ASN A 160 -15.04 -4.86 -0.76
CA ASN A 160 -15.82 -4.57 0.45
C ASN A 160 -15.97 -3.06 0.68
N ALA A 161 -14.93 -2.28 0.44
CA ALA A 161 -14.97 -0.83 0.48
C ALA A 161 -15.99 -0.28 -0.54
N TYR A 162 -16.07 -0.81 -1.76
CA TYR A 162 -17.09 -0.39 -2.72
C TYR A 162 -18.51 -0.82 -2.34
N VAL A 163 -18.70 -2.02 -1.77
CA VAL A 163 -20.01 -2.43 -1.25
C VAL A 163 -20.50 -1.41 -0.23
N VAL A 164 -19.63 -1.00 0.71
CA VAL A 164 -19.97 -0.03 1.76
C VAL A 164 -20.15 1.39 1.22
N THR A 165 -19.17 1.88 0.45
CA THR A 165 -19.15 3.30 0.02
C THR A 165 -20.06 3.59 -1.15
N GLN A 166 -20.35 2.60 -2.01
CA GLN A 166 -21.13 2.79 -3.23
C GLN A 166 -22.54 2.20 -3.15
N GLY A 167 -22.86 1.43 -2.10
CA GLY A 167 -24.15 0.77 -1.95
C GLY A 167 -24.48 -0.19 -3.09
N LYS A 168 -23.46 -0.81 -3.70
CA LYS A 168 -23.61 -1.76 -4.81
C LYS A 168 -23.44 -3.19 -4.32
N GLY A 169 -24.09 -4.13 -5.02
CA GLY A 169 -23.91 -5.55 -4.77
C GLY A 169 -22.48 -6.04 -5.06
N VAL A 170 -22.10 -7.15 -4.44
CA VAL A 170 -20.74 -7.71 -4.46
C VAL A 170 -20.20 -7.90 -5.89
N ALA A 171 -21.00 -8.41 -6.81
CA ALA A 171 -20.57 -8.64 -8.19
C ALA A 171 -20.11 -7.35 -8.90
N ARG A 172 -20.86 -6.26 -8.74
CA ARG A 172 -20.54 -4.97 -9.37
C ARG A 172 -19.36 -4.27 -8.68
N ALA A 173 -19.26 -4.42 -7.36
CA ALA A 173 -18.10 -3.97 -6.60
C ALA A 173 -16.81 -4.72 -7.01
N ALA A 174 -16.89 -6.04 -7.16
CA ALA A 174 -15.77 -6.88 -7.60
C ALA A 174 -15.34 -6.53 -9.02
N PHE A 175 -16.29 -6.25 -9.92
CA PHE A 175 -15.98 -5.73 -11.25
C PHE A 175 -15.17 -4.42 -11.18
N GLY A 176 -15.55 -3.48 -10.30
CA GLY A 176 -14.80 -2.24 -10.08
C GLY A 176 -13.39 -2.48 -9.54
N ALA A 177 -13.21 -3.43 -8.62
CA ALA A 177 -11.88 -3.83 -8.13
C ALA A 177 -11.05 -4.53 -9.22
N GLY A 178 -11.70 -5.30 -10.10
CA GLY A 178 -11.08 -5.90 -11.28
C GLY A 178 -10.59 -4.85 -12.27
N LEU A 179 -11.40 -3.83 -12.57
CA LEU A 179 -10.99 -2.69 -13.40
C LEU A 179 -9.81 -1.94 -12.79
N PHE A 180 -9.80 -1.75 -11.47
CA PHE A 180 -8.67 -1.15 -10.75
C PHE A 180 -7.38 -1.96 -10.98
N ALA A 181 -7.45 -3.29 -10.81
CA ALA A 181 -6.31 -4.18 -11.00
C ALA A 181 -5.81 -4.15 -12.45
N LEU A 182 -6.71 -4.25 -13.42
CA LEU A 182 -6.39 -4.22 -14.85
C LEU A 182 -5.75 -2.89 -15.25
N PHE A 183 -6.31 -1.76 -14.82
CA PHE A 183 -5.75 -0.44 -15.11
C PHE A 183 -4.35 -0.27 -14.51
N THR A 184 -4.16 -0.70 -13.26
CA THR A 184 -2.84 -0.65 -12.60
C THR A 184 -1.82 -1.52 -13.32
N LEU A 185 -2.23 -2.72 -13.77
CA LEU A 185 -1.39 -3.60 -14.57
C LEU A 185 -1.05 -2.98 -15.93
N SER A 186 -2.01 -2.34 -16.61
CA SER A 186 -1.77 -1.66 -17.88
C SER A 186 -0.74 -0.54 -17.75
N ILE A 187 -0.79 0.26 -16.67
CA ILE A 187 0.24 1.27 -16.39
C ILE A 187 1.62 0.62 -16.25
N LEU A 188 1.70 -0.47 -15.48
CA LEU A 188 2.96 -1.19 -15.27
C LEU A 188 3.55 -1.75 -16.57
N LEU A 189 2.70 -2.17 -17.52
CA LEU A 189 3.13 -2.74 -18.79
C LEU A 189 3.59 -1.68 -19.82
N ILE A 190 3.29 -0.41 -19.59
CA ILE A 190 3.65 0.71 -20.48
C ILE A 190 4.85 1.50 -19.94
N ALA A 191 5.07 1.48 -18.62
CA ALA A 191 6.19 2.11 -17.94
C ALA A 191 7.49 1.30 -18.07
#